data_AF-U6D2X8-F1
#
_entry.id   AF-U6D2X8-F1
#
_cell.length_a   1.000
_cell.length_b   1.000
_cell.length_c   1.000
_cell.angle_alpha   90.00
_cell.angle_beta   90.00
_cell.angle_gamma   90.00
#
_symmetry.space_group_name_H-M   'P 1'
#
loop_
_entity.id
_entity.type
_entity.pdbx_description
1 polymer ?
#
loop_
_entity_poly.entity_id
_entity_poly.type
_entity_poly.pdbx_seq_one_letter_code
_entity_poly.pdbx_strand_id
1 'polypeptide(L)'
;CVSLNQPGTVVASASQKGTLIRLFDPQSKEKLVELRRGTDPATLYCINFSHDSSFLCASSDKGTVHIFALKDTRLNRRSALARVGKVGPMIGQYVDSQWSLASF
;
A
#
# COMPACT_ATOMS: atom_id res chain seq x y z
N CYS A 1 4.84 -2.92 11.37
CA CYS A 1 5.51 -3.97 10.55
C CYS A 1 6.45 -3.31 9.54
N VAL A 2 7.52 -4.01 9.16
CA VAL A 2 8.45 -3.61 8.09
C VAL A 2 8.88 -4.85 7.32
N SER A 3 9.08 -4.72 6.00
CA SER A 3 9.59 -5.80 5.15
C SER A 3 10.45 -5.20 4.04
N LEU A 4 11.50 -5.92 3.67
CA LEU A 4 12.30 -5.65 2.48
C LEU A 4 11.91 -6.65 1.39
N ASN A 5 11.94 -6.26 0.11
CA ASN A 5 11.77 -7.20 -0.99
C ASN A 5 13.04 -8.04 -1.24
N GLN A 6 12.93 -9.15 -1.98
CA GLN A 6 14.05 -10.07 -2.23
C GLN A 6 15.31 -9.37 -2.80
N PRO A 7 15.21 -8.45 -3.78
CA PRO A 7 16.38 -7.74 -4.30
C PRO A 7 16.93 -6.63 -3.39
N GLY A 8 16.23 -6.26 -2.32
CA GLY A 8 16.66 -5.17 -1.42
C GLY A 8 16.43 -3.76 -1.96
N THR A 9 15.63 -3.60 -3.02
CA THR A 9 15.38 -2.32 -3.70
C THR A 9 14.14 -1.58 -3.19
N VAL A 10 13.28 -2.24 -2.40
CA VAL A 10 12.04 -1.65 -1.91
C VAL A 10 11.77 -2.07 -0.47
N VAL A 11 11.50 -1.09 0.39
CA VAL A 11 11.07 -1.29 1.78
C VAL A 11 9.58 -0.98 1.91
N ALA A 12 8.81 -1.92 2.45
CA ALA A 12 7.44 -1.71 2.89
C ALA A 12 7.40 -1.42 4.39
N SER A 13 6.67 -0.39 4.81
CA SER A 13 6.43 -0.12 6.22
C SER A 13 4.99 0.31 6.52
N ALA A 14 4.53 0.01 7.73
CA ALA A 14 3.26 0.48 8.26
C ALA A 14 3.42 0.88 9.73
N SER A 15 2.78 2.00 10.09
CA SER A 15 2.75 2.50 11.46
C SER A 15 1.75 1.73 12.32
N GLN A 16 1.72 2.05 13.62
CA GLN A 16 0.74 1.50 14.57
C GLN A 16 -0.72 1.81 14.17
N LYS A 17 -0.95 2.90 13.42
CA LYS A 17 -2.30 3.22 12.91
C LYS A 17 -2.77 2.19 11.87
N GLY A 18 -1.85 1.63 11.07
CA GLY A 18 -2.13 0.54 10.13
C GLY A 18 -3.18 0.80 9.04
N THR A 19 -3.58 2.04 8.81
CA THR A 19 -4.48 2.41 7.71
C THR A 19 -3.76 2.43 6.36
N LEU A 20 -2.46 2.71 6.38
CA LEU A 20 -1.61 2.88 5.21
C LEU A 20 -0.35 2.03 5.32
N ILE A 21 0.07 1.50 4.18
CA ILE A 21 1.34 0.84 3.96
C ILE A 21 2.09 1.68 2.93
N ARG A 22 3.34 2.03 3.20
CA ARG A 22 4.16 2.85 2.32
C ARG A 22 5.35 2.05 1.82
N LEU A 23 5.65 2.22 0.54
CA LEU A 23 6.83 1.66 -0.11
C LEU A 23 7.85 2.77 -0.34
N PHE A 24 9.11 2.47 -0.05
CA PHE A 24 10.23 3.39 -0.15
C PHE A 24 11.38 2.74 -0.91
N ASP A 25 12.14 3.54 -1.63
CA ASP A 25 13.46 3.16 -2.11
C ASP A 25 14.47 3.41 -0.98
N PRO A 26 15.16 2.36 -0.48
CA PRO A 26 16.11 2.52 0.62
C PRO A 26 17.37 3.32 0.24
N GLN A 27 17.73 3.43 -1.04
CA GLN A 27 18.90 4.20 -1.48
C GLN A 27 18.59 5.69 -1.55
N SER A 28 17.55 6.06 -2.31
CA SER A 28 17.14 7.47 -2.46
C SER A 28 16.39 8.01 -1.23
N LYS A 29 15.83 7.13 -0.40
CA LYS A 29 14.97 7.44 0.76
C LYS A 29 13.64 8.09 0.35
N GLU A 30 13.30 8.01 -0.93
CA GLU A 30 12.06 8.54 -1.46
C GLU A 30 10.89 7.57 -1.27
N LYS A 31 9.71 8.12 -1.05
CA LYS A 31 8.46 7.36 -1.01
C LYS A 31 8.04 7.04 -2.44
N LEU A 32 8.00 5.75 -2.78
CA LEU A 32 7.62 5.26 -4.10
C LEU A 32 6.09 5.21 -4.26
N VAL A 33 5.40 4.60 -3.29
CA VAL A 33 3.93 4.45 -3.38
C VAL A 33 3.29 4.36 -1.99
N GLU A 34 2.04 4.77 -1.92
CA GLU A 34 1.18 4.65 -0.76
C GLU A 34 0.01 3.72 -1.07
N LEU A 35 -0.10 2.65 -0.28
CA LEU A 35 -1.13 1.62 -0.36
C LEU A 35 -2.09 1.78 0.82
N ARG A 36 -3.38 1.76 0.55
CA ARG A 36 -4.42 1.89 1.57
C ARG A 36 -4.99 0.52 1.92
N ARG A 37 -4.73 0.08 3.15
CA ARG A 37 -5.33 -1.13 3.71
C ARG A 37 -6.82 -0.92 3.98
N GLY A 38 -7.17 0.20 4.59
CA GLY A 38 -8.56 0.54 4.91
C GLY A 38 -8.71 1.94 5.49
N THR A 39 -9.95 2.34 5.73
CA THR A 39 -10.28 3.59 6.43
C THR A 39 -10.02 3.47 7.93
N ASP A 40 -10.39 2.32 8.51
CA ASP A 40 -10.27 2.09 9.94
C ASP A 40 -8.86 1.66 10.34
N PRO A 41 -8.36 2.16 11.50
CA PRO A 41 -7.12 1.67 12.10
C PRO A 41 -7.16 0.17 12.34
N ALA A 42 -6.00 -0.47 12.15
CA ALA A 42 -5.84 -1.91 12.31
C ALA A 42 -4.41 -2.25 12.75
N THR A 43 -4.26 -3.20 13.66
CA THR A 43 -2.95 -3.75 14.02
C THR A 43 -2.53 -4.72 12.92
N LEU A 44 -1.48 -4.39 12.17
CA LEU A 44 -0.92 -5.32 11.19
C LEU A 44 -0.06 -6.36 11.92
N TYR A 45 -0.25 -7.63 11.57
CA TYR A 45 0.59 -8.71 12.07
C TYR A 45 1.80 -8.93 11.16
N CYS A 46 1.58 -8.95 9.84
CA CYS A 46 2.68 -9.08 8.88
C CYS A 46 2.44 -8.27 7.60
N ILE A 47 3.55 -7.97 6.93
CA ILE A 47 3.61 -7.45 5.56
C ILE A 47 4.70 -8.25 4.86
N ASN A 48 4.43 -8.81 3.67
CA ASN A 48 5.44 -9.55 2.89
C ASN A 48 5.29 -9.30 1.40
N PHE A 49 6.41 -9.31 0.69
CA PHE A 49 6.43 -9.29 -0.76
C PHE A 49 6.27 -10.71 -1.31
N SER A 50 5.69 -10.84 -2.51
CA SER A 50 5.87 -12.04 -3.30
C SER A 50 7.34 -12.19 -3.71
N HIS A 51 7.78 -13.41 -4.01
CA HIS A 51 9.18 -13.71 -4.35
C HIS A 51 9.70 -12.85 -5.53
N ASP A 52 8.84 -12.63 -6.53
CA ASP A 52 9.13 -11.82 -7.70
C ASP A 52 8.87 -10.31 -7.51
N SER A 53 8.49 -9.89 -6.30
CA SER A 53 8.10 -8.52 -5.92
C SER A 53 6.91 -7.95 -6.71
N SER A 54 6.11 -8.80 -7.38
CA SER A 54 4.92 -8.36 -8.12
C SER A 54 3.74 -8.02 -7.21
N PHE A 55 3.69 -8.58 -5.99
CA PHE A 55 2.61 -8.38 -5.04
C PHE A 55 3.13 -8.08 -3.63
N LEU A 56 2.28 -7.46 -2.82
CA LEU A 56 2.45 -7.28 -1.38
C LEU A 56 1.22 -7.82 -0.66
N CYS A 57 1.42 -8.63 0.38
CA CYS A 57 0.35 -9.04 1.28
C CYS A 57 0.45 -8.30 2.62
N ALA A 58 -0.69 -8.06 3.27
CA ALA A 58 -0.75 -7.57 4.63
C ALA A 58 -1.92 -8.20 5.40
N SER A 59 -1.65 -8.75 6.58
CA SER A 59 -2.68 -9.29 7.48
C SER A 59 -2.85 -8.40 8.70
N SER A 60 -4.05 -8.40 9.29
CA SER A 60 -4.36 -7.54 10.43
C SER A 60 -5.40 -8.13 11.40
N ASP A 61 -5.56 -7.46 12.55
CA ASP A 61 -6.59 -7.73 13.56
C ASP A 61 -8.04 -7.56 13.08
N LYS A 62 -8.26 -7.04 11.87
CA LYS A 62 -9.58 -6.99 11.23
C LYS A 62 -10.05 -8.34 10.70
N GLY A 63 -9.25 -9.39 10.84
CA GLY A 63 -9.56 -10.71 10.31
C GLY A 63 -9.49 -10.79 8.79
N THR A 64 -8.84 -9.80 8.15
CA THR A 64 -8.69 -9.73 6.69
C THR A 64 -7.23 -9.74 6.25
N VAL A 65 -6.99 -10.30 5.07
CA VAL A 65 -5.71 -10.20 4.35
C VAL A 65 -5.91 -9.36 3.10
N HIS A 66 -5.04 -8.37 2.91
CA HIS A 66 -5.04 -7.49 1.75
C HIS A 66 -3.90 -7.86 0.80
N ILE A 67 -4.20 -7.98 -0.50
CA ILE A 67 -3.21 -8.20 -1.56
C ILE A 67 -3.15 -6.96 -2.47
N PHE A 68 -1.95 -6.44 -2.70
CA PHE A 68 -1.69 -5.28 -3.55
C PHE A 68 -0.78 -5.68 -4.72
N ALA A 69 -1.12 -5.27 -5.93
CA ALA A 69 -0.26 -5.42 -7.11
C ALA A 69 0.75 -4.27 -7.15
N LEU A 70 2.04 -4.58 -7.29
CA LEU A 70 3.12 -3.59 -7.29
C LEU A 70 3.63 -3.30 -8.70
N LYS A 71 3.68 -4.30 -9.59
CA LYS A 71 4.10 -4.13 -10.99
C LYS A 71 2.96 -3.64 -11.87
N ASP A 72 1.83 -4.36 -11.90
CA ASP A 72 0.63 -3.91 -12.61
C ASP A 72 -0.36 -3.25 -11.64
N THR A 73 -0.09 -1.99 -11.32
CA THR A 73 -0.92 -1.19 -10.39
C THR A 73 -2.33 -0.88 -10.90
N ARG A 74 -2.68 -1.27 -12.14
CA ARG A 74 -4.05 -1.13 -12.69
C ARG A 74 -4.98 -2.19 -12.12
N LEU A 75 -4.44 -3.29 -11.59
CA LEU A 75 -5.19 -4.34 -10.91
C LEU A 75 -5.70 -3.88 -9.53
N ASN A 76 -5.06 -2.87 -8.93
CA ASN A 76 -5.48 -2.31 -7.66
C ASN A 76 -6.75 -1.45 -7.83
N ARG A 77 -7.64 -1.51 -6.84
CA ARG A 77 -8.83 -0.67 -6.81
C ARG A 77 -8.39 0.79 -6.60
N ARG A 78 -8.95 1.71 -7.39
CA ARG A 78 -8.72 3.15 -7.26
C ARG A 78 -10.02 3.86 -6.96
N SER A 79 -9.95 4.95 -6.19
CA SER A 79 -11.13 5.77 -5.92
C SER A 79 -11.67 6.35 -7.23
N ALA A 80 -13.00 6.35 -7.41
CA ALA A 80 -13.63 6.99 -8.56
C ALA A 80 -13.31 8.50 -8.63
N LEU A 81 -13.09 9.14 -7.47
CA LEU A 81 -12.68 10.54 -7.37
C LEU A 81 -11.27 10.80 -7.93
N ALA A 82 -10.41 9.78 -8.03
CA ALA A 82 -9.10 9.91 -8.70
C ALA A 82 -9.26 10.22 -10.20
N ARG A 83 -10.41 9.87 -10.81
CA ARG A 83 -10.72 10.18 -12.22
C ARG A 83 -11.27 11.59 -12.44
N VAL A 84 -11.66 12.30 -11.38
CA VAL A 84 -12.30 13.63 -11.46
C VAL A 84 -11.26 14.76 -11.58
N GLY A 85 -9.97 14.45 -11.51
CA GLY A 85 -8.90 15.45 -11.62
C GLY A 85 -8.77 16.30 -10.36
N LYS A 86 -7.59 16.93 -10.20
CA LYS A 86 -7.23 17.72 -9.01
C LYS A 86 -8.10 18.97 -8.89
N VAL A 87 -9.21 18.90 -8.18
CA VAL A 87 -9.96 20.10 -7.76
C VAL A 87 -9.47 20.50 -6.36
N GLY A 88 -8.44 21.34 -6.32
CA GLY A 88 -8.00 22.05 -5.12
C GLY A 88 -6.76 21.47 -4.38
N PRO A 89 -6.06 22.32 -3.59
CA PRO A 89 -4.70 22.06 -3.10
C PRO A 89 -4.59 21.05 -1.94
N MET A 90 -5.69 20.51 -1.41
CA MET A 90 -5.71 19.75 -0.14
C MET A 90 -6.26 18.30 -0.25
N ILE A 91 -6.48 17.77 -1.46
CA ILE A 91 -7.15 16.46 -1.64
C ILE A 91 -6.21 15.38 -2.24
N GLY A 92 -5.02 15.77 -2.73
CA GLY A 92 -4.17 14.93 -3.60
C GLY A 92 -3.71 13.58 -3.04
N GLN A 93 -3.31 13.49 -1.77
CA GLN A 93 -2.70 12.23 -1.26
C GLN A 93 -3.73 11.12 -0.98
N TYR A 94 -4.97 11.47 -0.61
CA TYR A 94 -6.02 10.49 -0.34
C TYR A 94 -6.59 9.88 -1.62
N VAL A 95 -6.72 10.69 -2.68
CA VAL A 95 -7.26 10.24 -3.97
C VAL A 95 -6.26 9.43 -4.80
N ASP A 96 -4.97 9.64 -4.59
CA ASP A 96 -3.90 8.89 -5.27
C ASP A 96 -3.57 7.54 -4.58
N SER A 97 -4.16 7.27 -3.40
CA SER A 97 -3.90 6.03 -2.67
C SER A 97 -4.46 4.81 -3.41
N GLN A 98 -3.64 3.76 -3.55
CA GLN A 98 -4.07 2.49 -4.17
C GLN A 98 -4.67 1.54 -3.13
N TRP A 99 -5.85 1.00 -3.39
CA TRP A 99 -6.50 0.01 -2.53
C TRP A 99 -6.17 -1.40 -3.00
N SER A 100 -6.24 -2.38 -2.09
CA SER A 100 -5.95 -3.79 -2.40
C SER A 100 -6.81 -4.32 -3.55
N LEU A 101 -6.20 -5.12 -4.44
CA LEU A 101 -6.90 -5.81 -5.54
C LEU A 101 -7.89 -6.85 -4.99
N ALA A 102 -7.48 -7.54 -3.92
CA ALA A 102 -8.25 -8.53 -3.21
C ALA A 102 -8.14 -8.32 -1.71
N SER A 103 -9.24 -8.61 -1.02
CA SER A 103 -9.33 -8.70 0.43
C SER A 103 -10.25 -9.86 0.76
N PHE A 104 -9.81 -10.76 1.63
CA PHE A 104 -10.58 -11.91 2.11
C PHE A 104 -10.38 -12.07 3.61
#